data_AF-A0A453SIW5-F1
#
_entry.id   AF-A0A453SIW5-F1
#
_cell.length_a   1.000
_cell.length_b   1.000
_cell.length_c   1.000
_cell.angle_alpha   90.00
_cell.angle_beta   90.00
_cell.angle_gamma   90.00
#
_symmetry.space_group_name_H-M   'P 1'
#
loop_
_entity.id
_entity.type
_entity.pdbx_description
1 polymer ?
#
loop_
_entity_poly.entity_id
_entity_poly.type
_entity_poly.pdbx_seq_one_letter_code
_entity_poly.pdbx_strand_id
1 'polypeptide(L)'
;MKVYKPLGDMNLEFDISNQEYSSYKRELDLHTATTIITYNIGEVQYTREHFCSNPHQVIVTKISANKSEHVSLTLSLNSKLNHRVRVMNANEMIMDGTCPAQGHKLQENEANDATGIGFAAVLSLQMSGTAAKVAVLNDQSLRIDNADWVLLRVTAASSFNGPLVNPSDSKLDPESAALRAMNMSRNLTFDQLKAAHLKDYQGLFHRVSLRLSQAAAIEKINMKEVGEAIKTTAERVNGFRSDEDSSLVELLFQYGRYLLISCSRPGTQISNLQGIWNQDLVPGWDCAPHLNINLQMNYWPTLPCNLTECQEPLLDFIASLAVNGTKTAKVSSTAFNI
;
A
#
# COMPACT_ATOMS: atom_id res chain seq x y z
N MET A 1 -13.07 21.82 -1.06
CA MET A 1 -11.73 21.25 -0.81
C MET A 1 -11.69 19.86 -1.42
N LYS A 2 -10.56 19.42 -2.00
CA LYS A 2 -10.43 18.07 -2.58
C LYS A 2 -9.92 17.13 -1.48
N VAL A 3 -10.48 15.92 -1.41
CA VAL A 3 -10.26 14.95 -0.33
C VAL A 3 -9.45 13.77 -0.88
N TYR A 4 -8.46 13.27 -0.15
CA TYR A 4 -7.77 12.02 -0.52
C TYR A 4 -8.72 10.82 -0.36
N LYS A 5 -8.85 9.97 -1.38
CA LYS A 5 -9.85 8.90 -1.43
C LYS A 5 -9.20 7.51 -1.38
N PRO A 6 -9.84 6.53 -0.71
CA PRO A 6 -9.44 5.13 -0.81
C PRO A 6 -9.71 4.63 -2.24
N LEU A 7 -8.77 3.87 -2.81
CA LEU A 7 -8.99 3.20 -4.09
C LEU A 7 -10.06 2.10 -3.95
N GLY A 8 -9.93 1.27 -2.92
CA GLY A 8 -10.76 0.10 -2.69
C GLY A 8 -9.99 -1.02 -2.01
N ASP A 9 -10.60 -2.20 -1.97
CA ASP A 9 -10.12 -3.38 -1.28
C ASP A 9 -9.98 -4.55 -2.26
N MET A 10 -8.95 -5.37 -2.07
CA MET A 10 -8.83 -6.72 -2.64
C MET A 10 -9.24 -7.72 -1.55
N ASN A 11 -10.39 -8.37 -1.72
CA ASN A 11 -10.91 -9.31 -0.75
C ASN A 11 -10.43 -10.73 -1.07
N LEU A 12 -9.94 -11.41 -0.03
CA LEU A 12 -9.50 -12.81 -0.06
C LEU A 12 -10.38 -13.59 0.90
N GLU A 13 -11.40 -14.26 0.38
CA GLU A 13 -12.33 -15.05 1.17
C GLU A 13 -11.91 -16.52 1.14
N PHE A 14 -11.56 -17.07 2.30
CA PHE A 14 -11.17 -18.47 2.45
C PHE A 14 -12.35 -19.23 3.07
N ASP A 15 -12.68 -20.41 2.54
CA ASP A 15 -13.78 -21.26 3.04
C ASP A 15 -13.38 -22.01 4.32
N ILE A 16 -12.92 -21.28 5.34
CA ILE A 16 -12.40 -21.80 6.60
C ILE A 16 -13.23 -21.35 7.80
N SER A 17 -14.42 -20.79 7.58
CA SER A 17 -15.27 -20.18 8.61
C SER A 17 -15.66 -21.12 9.76
N ASN A 18 -15.54 -22.44 9.56
CA ASN A 18 -15.81 -23.47 10.57
C ASN A 18 -14.57 -24.27 11.00
N GLN A 19 -13.36 -23.80 10.66
CA GLN A 19 -12.11 -24.51 10.97
C GLN A 19 -11.32 -23.76 12.04
N GLU A 20 -10.87 -24.50 13.06
CA GLU A 20 -9.95 -23.95 14.06
C GLU A 20 -8.56 -23.76 13.45
N TYR A 21 -7.97 -22.58 13.67
CA TYR A 21 -6.59 -22.30 13.30
C TYR A 21 -5.70 -22.21 14.54
N SER A 22 -4.42 -22.53 14.37
CA SER A 22 -3.42 -22.43 15.44
C SER A 22 -2.12 -21.81 14.91
N SER A 23 -1.19 -21.53 15.83
CA SER A 23 0.14 -20.99 15.50
C SER A 23 0.10 -19.73 14.61
N TYR A 24 -0.93 -18.90 14.80
CA TYR A 24 -1.09 -17.68 14.02
C TYR A 24 0.03 -16.69 14.35
N LYS A 25 0.69 -16.21 13.31
CA LYS A 25 1.67 -15.13 13.39
C LYS A 25 1.46 -14.20 12.21
N ARG A 26 1.53 -12.89 12.47
CA ARG A 26 1.65 -11.85 11.44
C ARG A 26 2.79 -10.92 11.79
N GLU A 27 3.59 -10.55 10.81
CA GLU A 27 4.70 -9.62 10.99
C GLU A 27 4.85 -8.72 9.77
N LEU A 28 5.26 -7.48 10.03
CA LEU A 28 5.84 -6.60 9.03
C LEU A 28 7.34 -6.52 9.33
N ASP A 29 8.16 -7.06 8.44
CA ASP A 29 9.61 -7.00 8.58
C ASP A 29 10.14 -5.72 7.93
N LEU A 30 10.65 -4.81 8.75
CA LEU A 30 11.19 -3.54 8.29
C LEU A 30 12.50 -3.68 7.51
N HIS A 31 13.24 -4.79 7.61
CA HIS A 31 14.45 -5.01 6.81
C HIS A 31 14.14 -5.41 5.35
N THR A 32 12.94 -5.93 5.11
CA THR A 32 12.51 -6.44 3.80
C THR A 32 11.29 -5.70 3.25
N ALA A 33 10.66 -4.81 4.02
CA ALA A 33 9.37 -4.18 3.69
C ALA A 33 8.33 -5.20 3.20
N THR A 34 8.26 -6.33 3.89
CA THR A 34 7.40 -7.46 3.55
C THR A 34 6.52 -7.80 4.74
N THR A 35 5.24 -8.03 4.47
CA THR A 35 4.30 -8.56 5.47
C THR A 35 4.17 -10.06 5.28
N ILE A 36 4.37 -10.84 6.35
CA ILE A 36 4.22 -12.30 6.34
C ILE A 36 3.15 -12.68 7.35
N ILE A 37 2.25 -13.58 6.94
CA ILE A 37 1.23 -14.18 7.80
C ILE A 37 1.36 -15.69 7.69
N THR A 38 1.49 -16.38 8.83
CA THR A 38 1.53 -17.85 8.90
C THR A 38 0.49 -18.35 9.89
N TYR A 39 -0.17 -19.45 9.56
CA TYR A 39 -1.10 -20.13 10.46
C TYR A 39 -1.28 -21.58 10.03
N ASN A 40 -1.70 -22.43 10.96
CA ASN A 40 -1.98 -23.84 10.69
C ASN A 40 -3.48 -24.09 10.73
N ILE A 41 -3.98 -24.92 9.82
CA ILE A 41 -5.29 -25.57 9.94
C ILE A 41 -5.09 -27.07 9.84
N GLY A 42 -5.39 -27.78 10.93
CA GLY A 42 -4.94 -29.16 11.10
C GLY A 42 -3.42 -29.26 10.95
N GLU A 43 -2.97 -30.12 10.03
CA GLU A 43 -1.54 -30.32 9.72
C GLU A 43 -1.00 -29.42 8.60
N VAL A 44 -1.86 -28.59 8.00
CA VAL A 44 -1.48 -27.75 6.86
C VAL A 44 -1.08 -26.37 7.36
N GLN A 45 0.15 -25.96 7.06
CA GLN A 45 0.63 -24.61 7.31
C GLN A 45 0.39 -23.75 6.07
N TYR A 46 -0.30 -22.64 6.26
CA TYR A 46 -0.53 -21.62 5.24
C TYR A 46 0.41 -20.44 5.47
N THR A 47 0.91 -19.89 4.37
CA THR A 47 1.74 -18.67 4.36
C THR A 47 1.18 -17.67 3.36
N ARG A 48 1.00 -16.43 3.81
CA ARG A 48 0.73 -15.27 2.96
C ARG A 48 1.88 -14.29 3.06
N GLU A 49 2.39 -13.84 1.92
CA GLU A 49 3.48 -12.89 1.84
C GLU A 49 3.09 -11.72 0.92
N HIS A 50 3.26 -10.50 1.40
CA HIS A 50 2.84 -9.28 0.72
C HIS A 50 3.98 -8.24 0.66
N PHE A 51 4.16 -7.59 -0.48
CA PHE A 51 5.04 -6.41 -0.62
C PHE A 51 4.59 -5.50 -1.77
N CYS A 52 5.03 -4.24 -1.75
CA CYS A 52 4.76 -3.25 -2.79
C CYS A 52 6.06 -2.88 -3.51
N SER A 53 6.28 -3.43 -4.70
CA SER A 53 7.54 -3.28 -5.44
C SER A 53 7.59 -1.94 -6.19
N ASN A 54 8.32 -0.96 -5.67
CA ASN A 54 8.57 0.31 -6.37
C ASN A 54 9.20 0.12 -7.78
N PRO A 55 10.21 -0.73 -8.01
CA PRO A 55 10.79 -0.91 -9.35
C PRO A 55 9.81 -1.37 -10.44
N HIS A 56 8.71 -2.01 -10.04
CA HIS A 56 7.73 -2.62 -10.95
C HIS A 56 6.33 -1.99 -10.81
N GLN A 57 6.16 -1.03 -9.90
CA GLN A 57 4.90 -0.33 -9.63
C GLN A 57 3.72 -1.30 -9.40
N VAL A 58 3.92 -2.33 -8.57
CA VAL A 58 2.96 -3.42 -8.36
C VAL A 58 2.91 -3.88 -6.89
N ILE A 59 1.71 -4.12 -6.39
CA ILE A 59 1.46 -4.82 -5.12
C ILE A 59 1.46 -6.32 -5.42
N VAL A 60 2.25 -7.09 -4.68
CA VAL A 60 2.40 -8.54 -4.86
C VAL A 60 1.89 -9.25 -3.61
N THR A 61 1.07 -10.28 -3.81
CA THR A 61 0.61 -11.17 -2.74
C THR A 61 0.80 -12.62 -3.17
N LYS A 62 1.56 -13.40 -2.41
CA LYS A 62 1.69 -14.85 -2.58
C LYS A 62 1.00 -15.56 -1.44
N ILE A 63 0.16 -16.54 -1.76
CA ILE A 63 -0.55 -17.41 -0.83
C ILE A 63 -0.08 -18.83 -1.14
N SER A 64 0.31 -19.60 -0.13
CA SER A 64 0.81 -20.97 -0.31
C SER A 64 0.49 -21.85 0.89
N ALA A 65 0.46 -23.15 0.68
CA ALA A 65 0.37 -24.16 1.72
C ALA A 65 1.60 -25.09 1.67
N ASN A 66 1.96 -25.70 2.80
CA ASN A 66 3.03 -26.70 2.86
C ASN A 66 2.60 -28.10 2.34
N LYS A 67 1.33 -28.27 1.99
CA LYS A 67 0.78 -29.44 1.31
C LYS A 67 0.13 -28.99 0.00
N SER A 68 0.32 -29.77 -1.06
CA SER A 68 -0.25 -29.49 -2.39
C SER A 68 -1.78 -29.46 -2.39
N GLU A 69 -2.35 -28.72 -3.33
CA GLU A 69 -3.81 -28.67 -3.59
C GLU A 69 -4.67 -28.14 -2.42
N HIS A 70 -4.08 -27.38 -1.50
CA HIS A 70 -4.76 -26.87 -0.29
C HIS A 70 -5.12 -25.38 -0.33
N VAL A 71 -4.71 -24.63 -1.35
CA VAL A 71 -5.06 -23.21 -1.48
C VAL A 71 -6.33 -23.05 -2.30
N SER A 72 -7.44 -22.79 -1.60
CA SER A 72 -8.73 -22.41 -2.20
C SER A 72 -9.21 -21.08 -1.61
N LEU A 73 -9.68 -20.17 -2.47
CA LEU A 73 -10.22 -18.88 -2.06
C LEU A 73 -11.13 -18.27 -3.12
N THR A 74 -12.01 -17.37 -2.70
CA THR A 74 -12.73 -16.46 -3.59
C THR A 74 -12.07 -15.08 -3.53
N LEU A 75 -11.76 -14.55 -4.71
CA LEU A 75 -11.10 -13.28 -4.91
C LEU A 75 -12.08 -12.26 -5.51
N SER A 76 -12.17 -11.08 -4.90
CA SER A 76 -12.96 -9.96 -5.45
C SER A 76 -12.26 -8.61 -5.25
N LEU A 77 -12.66 -7.63 -6.06
CA LEU A 77 -12.29 -6.23 -5.90
C LEU A 77 -13.53 -5.45 -5.51
N ASN A 78 -13.39 -4.45 -4.64
CA ASN A 78 -14.49 -3.58 -4.25
C ASN A 78 -13.99 -2.16 -3.99
N SER A 79 -14.85 -1.16 -4.16
CA SER A 79 -14.58 0.21 -3.75
C SER A 79 -15.78 0.85 -3.07
N LYS A 80 -15.51 1.75 -2.12
CA LYS A 80 -16.55 2.64 -1.55
C LYS A 80 -16.91 3.78 -2.52
N LEU A 81 -16.15 3.96 -3.60
CA LEU A 81 -16.43 4.92 -4.68
C LEU A 81 -17.38 4.31 -5.73
N ASN A 82 -17.94 5.14 -6.60
CA ASN A 82 -18.65 4.65 -7.78
C ASN A 82 -17.67 3.89 -8.68
N HIS A 83 -17.91 2.61 -8.88
CA HIS A 83 -17.02 1.70 -9.57
C HIS A 83 -17.80 0.57 -10.24
N ARG A 84 -17.13 -0.11 -11.16
CA ARG A 84 -17.53 -1.40 -11.71
C ARG A 84 -16.35 -2.35 -11.68
N VAL A 85 -16.63 -3.64 -11.67
CA VAL A 85 -15.65 -4.71 -11.80
C VAL A 85 -15.97 -5.52 -13.04
N ARG A 86 -14.94 -5.86 -13.82
CA ARG A 86 -15.00 -6.74 -14.98
C ARG A 86 -14.01 -7.89 -14.80
N VAL A 87 -14.49 -9.12 -14.91
CA VAL A 87 -13.62 -10.30 -15.05
C VAL A 87 -13.30 -10.46 -16.53
N MET A 88 -12.05 -10.23 -16.91
CA MET A 88 -11.62 -10.27 -18.32
C MET A 88 -11.41 -11.71 -18.80
N ASN A 89 -10.90 -12.54 -17.90
CA ASN A 89 -10.68 -13.99 -18.08
C ASN A 89 -10.35 -14.61 -16.72
N ALA A 90 -10.01 -15.91 -16.71
CA ALA A 90 -9.62 -16.65 -15.50
C ALA A 90 -8.37 -16.13 -14.79
N ASN A 91 -7.63 -15.17 -15.35
CA ASN A 91 -6.35 -14.69 -14.82
C ASN A 91 -6.32 -13.17 -14.60
N GLU A 92 -7.41 -12.45 -14.87
CA GLU A 92 -7.41 -11.00 -14.83
C GLU A 92 -8.78 -10.39 -14.49
N MET A 93 -8.76 -9.41 -13.58
CA MET A 93 -9.89 -8.58 -13.22
C MET A 93 -9.51 -7.10 -13.35
N ILE A 94 -10.46 -6.27 -13.76
CA ILE A 94 -10.30 -4.81 -13.84
C ILE A 94 -11.41 -4.18 -13.01
N MET A 95 -11.02 -3.32 -12.06
CA MET A 95 -11.94 -2.41 -11.37
C MET A 95 -11.68 -1.00 -11.89
N ASP A 96 -12.70 -0.32 -12.40
CA ASP A 96 -12.60 1.07 -12.86
C ASP A 96 -13.77 1.92 -12.34
N GLY A 97 -13.52 3.22 -12.19
CA GLY A 97 -14.50 4.14 -11.62
C GLY A 97 -14.03 5.57 -11.61
N THR A 98 -14.78 6.43 -10.93
CA THR A 98 -14.52 7.88 -10.89
C THR A 98 -14.70 8.42 -9.47
N CYS A 99 -13.77 9.27 -9.04
CA CYS A 99 -13.94 10.05 -7.82
C CYS A 99 -15.09 11.07 -7.99
N PRO A 100 -15.80 11.43 -6.91
CA PRO A 100 -16.72 12.57 -6.95
C PRO A 100 -15.99 13.85 -7.37
N ALA A 101 -16.65 14.67 -8.20
CA ALA A 101 -16.08 15.94 -8.66
C ALA A 101 -15.90 16.98 -7.54
N GLN A 102 -16.71 16.89 -6.48
CA GLN A 102 -16.68 17.82 -5.34
C GLN A 102 -16.61 17.09 -3.98
N GLY A 103 -15.42 17.12 -3.36
CA GLY A 103 -15.21 16.92 -1.92
C GLY A 103 -15.87 15.68 -1.30
N HIS A 104 -16.66 15.91 -0.23
CA HIS A 104 -17.28 14.88 0.60
C HIS A 104 -18.59 14.30 0.05
N LYS A 105 -19.15 14.87 -1.02
CA LYS A 105 -20.46 14.44 -1.52
C LYS A 105 -20.33 13.19 -2.39
N LEU A 106 -21.11 12.17 -2.07
CA LEU A 106 -21.30 10.96 -2.89
C LEU A 106 -22.61 11.00 -3.71
N GLN A 107 -23.39 12.08 -3.63
CA GLN A 107 -24.75 12.11 -4.20
C GLN A 107 -24.77 12.34 -5.72
N GLU A 108 -25.61 11.54 -6.38
CA GLU A 108 -25.88 11.48 -7.83
C GLU A 108 -26.88 12.54 -8.36
N ASN A 109 -27.37 13.46 -7.53
CA ASN A 109 -28.56 14.28 -7.86
C ASN A 109 -28.29 15.75 -8.21
N GLU A 110 -27.11 16.10 -8.70
CA GLU A 110 -26.92 17.36 -9.40
C GLU A 110 -26.39 17.06 -10.79
N ALA A 111 -27.07 17.59 -11.82
CA ALA A 111 -26.60 17.66 -13.19
C ALA A 111 -25.35 18.55 -13.26
N ASN A 112 -24.26 18.08 -12.66
CA ASN A 112 -22.97 18.72 -12.66
C ASN A 112 -22.13 17.99 -13.70
N ASP A 113 -21.92 18.62 -14.86
CA ASP A 113 -21.05 18.16 -15.95
C ASP A 113 -19.56 18.02 -15.54
N ALA A 114 -19.22 18.26 -14.27
CA ALA A 114 -17.86 18.16 -13.78
C ALA A 114 -17.46 16.68 -13.60
N THR A 115 -16.53 16.20 -14.44
CA THR A 115 -15.93 14.88 -14.30
C THR A 115 -14.83 14.90 -13.23
N GLY A 116 -14.90 13.98 -12.26
CA GLY A 116 -13.84 13.78 -11.27
C GLY A 116 -12.64 13.00 -11.83
N ILE A 117 -11.66 12.71 -10.98
CA ILE A 117 -10.51 11.87 -11.36
C ILE A 117 -10.99 10.43 -11.58
N GLY A 118 -10.79 9.91 -12.78
CA GLY A 118 -11.00 8.50 -13.10
C GLY A 118 -9.88 7.63 -12.53
N PHE A 119 -10.17 6.39 -12.19
CA PHE A 119 -9.19 5.42 -11.70
C PHE A 119 -9.44 4.03 -12.30
N ALA A 120 -8.38 3.23 -12.34
CA ALA A 120 -8.46 1.82 -12.65
C ALA A 120 -7.47 1.04 -11.79
N ALA A 121 -7.85 -0.17 -11.40
CA ALA A 121 -7.01 -1.18 -10.78
C ALA A 121 -7.10 -2.47 -11.59
N VAL A 122 -5.94 -3.02 -11.95
CA VAL A 122 -5.84 -4.31 -12.64
C VAL A 122 -5.31 -5.32 -11.65
N LEU A 123 -6.01 -6.42 -11.50
CA LEU A 123 -5.55 -7.59 -10.77
C LEU A 123 -5.16 -8.68 -11.77
N SER A 124 -3.99 -9.28 -11.59
CA SER A 124 -3.58 -10.50 -12.29
C SER A 124 -3.40 -11.66 -11.32
N LEU A 125 -3.86 -12.84 -11.75
CA LEU A 125 -3.80 -14.10 -11.03
C LEU A 125 -2.89 -15.09 -11.77
N GLN A 126 -1.97 -15.69 -11.01
CA GLN A 126 -1.21 -16.88 -11.39
C GLN A 126 -1.30 -17.92 -10.28
N MET A 127 -1.22 -19.20 -10.65
CA MET A 127 -1.27 -20.31 -9.70
C MET A 127 -0.51 -21.52 -10.21
N SER A 128 -0.29 -22.48 -9.32
CA SER A 128 0.24 -23.81 -9.61
C SER A 128 -0.64 -24.87 -8.95
N GLY A 129 -0.49 -26.12 -9.39
CA GLY A 129 -1.18 -27.28 -8.88
C GLY A 129 -1.90 -28.02 -10.00
N THR A 130 -1.77 -29.34 -10.05
CA THR A 130 -2.40 -30.17 -11.09
C THR A 130 -3.92 -30.20 -10.99
N ALA A 131 -4.46 -30.05 -9.77
CA ALA A 131 -5.90 -29.92 -9.54
C ALA A 131 -6.41 -28.48 -9.52
N ALA A 132 -5.53 -27.49 -9.73
CA ALA A 132 -5.88 -26.07 -9.61
C ALA A 132 -6.91 -25.66 -10.67
N LYS A 133 -7.99 -25.02 -10.24
CA LYS A 133 -9.07 -24.55 -11.12
C LYS A 133 -9.45 -23.12 -10.80
N VAL A 134 -9.89 -22.40 -11.83
CA VAL A 134 -10.51 -21.09 -11.71
C VAL A 134 -11.91 -21.11 -12.30
N ALA A 135 -12.87 -20.61 -11.55
CA ALA A 135 -14.22 -20.33 -12.03
C ALA A 135 -14.55 -18.85 -11.86
N VAL A 136 -15.24 -18.27 -12.84
CA VAL A 136 -15.81 -16.93 -12.73
C VAL A 136 -17.14 -17.05 -11.99
N LEU A 137 -17.34 -16.25 -10.94
CA LEU A 137 -18.59 -16.20 -10.18
C LEU A 137 -19.24 -14.83 -10.38
N ASN A 138 -20.52 -14.85 -10.79
CA ASN A 138 -21.39 -13.68 -10.94
C ASN A 138 -20.75 -12.50 -11.72
N ASP A 139 -19.85 -12.79 -12.66
CA ASP A 139 -19.06 -11.84 -13.46
C ASP A 139 -18.24 -10.81 -12.65
N GLN A 140 -18.07 -11.02 -11.34
CA GLN A 140 -17.47 -10.04 -10.41
C GLN A 140 -16.37 -10.62 -9.52
N SER A 141 -16.27 -11.94 -9.40
CA SER A 141 -15.24 -12.60 -8.58
C SER A 141 -14.66 -13.83 -9.27
N LEU A 142 -13.46 -14.22 -8.81
CA LEU A 142 -12.77 -15.42 -9.24
C LEU A 142 -12.72 -16.40 -8.08
N ARG A 143 -13.23 -17.60 -8.29
CA ARG A 143 -13.05 -18.74 -7.39
C ARG A 143 -11.82 -19.52 -7.80
N ILE A 144 -10.87 -19.69 -6.88
CA ILE A 144 -9.71 -20.55 -7.02
C ILE A 144 -9.92 -21.78 -6.15
N ASP A 145 -9.77 -22.96 -6.73
CA ASP A 145 -9.84 -24.23 -6.02
C ASP A 145 -8.55 -25.02 -6.19
N ASN A 146 -8.08 -25.63 -5.10
CA ASN A 146 -7.09 -26.70 -5.07
C ASN A 146 -5.74 -26.33 -5.69
N ALA A 147 -5.28 -25.09 -5.47
CA ALA A 147 -3.94 -24.67 -5.88
C ALA A 147 -2.87 -25.06 -4.84
N ASP A 148 -1.63 -25.23 -5.27
CA ASP A 148 -0.47 -25.33 -4.38
C ASP A 148 -0.09 -23.94 -3.84
N TRP A 149 -0.15 -22.96 -4.73
CA TRP A 149 0.07 -21.56 -4.42
C TRP A 149 -0.68 -20.67 -5.40
N VAL A 150 -0.97 -19.45 -4.95
CA VAL A 150 -1.60 -18.37 -5.71
C VAL A 150 -0.72 -17.14 -5.62
N LEU A 151 -0.47 -16.49 -6.75
CA LEU A 151 0.27 -15.25 -6.89
C LEU A 151 -0.63 -14.18 -7.50
N LEU A 152 -0.96 -13.18 -6.69
CA LEU A 152 -1.76 -12.03 -7.06
C LEU A 152 -0.85 -10.82 -7.28
N ARG A 153 -1.15 -10.05 -8.31
CA ARG A 153 -0.52 -8.77 -8.60
C ARG A 153 -1.60 -7.73 -8.77
N VAL A 154 -1.44 -6.56 -8.15
CA VAL A 154 -2.35 -5.43 -8.32
C VAL A 154 -1.55 -4.21 -8.75
N THR A 155 -1.95 -3.61 -9.88
CA THR A 155 -1.49 -2.30 -10.31
C THR A 155 -2.68 -1.35 -10.35
N ALA A 156 -2.42 -0.06 -10.18
CA ALA A 156 -3.46 0.95 -10.25
C ALA A 156 -2.93 2.24 -10.86
N ALA A 157 -3.82 2.99 -11.48
CA ALA A 157 -3.52 4.30 -12.02
C ALA A 157 -4.77 5.20 -11.95
N SER A 158 -4.56 6.49 -12.17
CA SER A 158 -5.63 7.47 -12.25
C SER A 158 -5.45 8.38 -13.45
N SER A 159 -6.49 9.17 -13.74
CA SER A 159 -6.42 10.20 -14.77
C SER A 159 -5.80 11.49 -14.24
N PHE A 160 -5.20 11.49 -13.05
CA PHE A 160 -4.52 12.66 -12.49
C PHE A 160 -3.33 13.06 -13.37
N ASN A 161 -3.41 14.22 -14.02
CA ASN A 161 -2.38 14.77 -14.90
C ASN A 161 -1.67 15.98 -14.26
N GLY A 162 -1.30 15.83 -12.99
CA GLY A 162 -0.64 16.87 -12.22
C GLY A 162 -1.57 17.94 -11.64
N PRO A 163 -1.05 18.82 -10.77
CA PRO A 163 -1.84 19.77 -9.99
C PRO A 163 -2.32 21.00 -10.77
N LEU A 164 -1.86 21.17 -12.02
CA LEU A 164 -2.19 22.31 -12.88
C LEU A 164 -3.23 21.98 -13.97
N VAL A 165 -3.69 20.73 -14.05
CA VAL A 165 -4.67 20.27 -15.03
C VAL A 165 -5.98 19.95 -14.29
N ASN A 166 -7.11 20.48 -14.79
CA ASN A 166 -8.39 20.10 -14.22
C ASN A 166 -8.70 18.63 -14.55
N PRO A 167 -9.36 17.86 -13.66
CA PRO A 167 -9.69 16.47 -13.93
C PRO A 167 -10.46 16.25 -15.24
N SER A 168 -11.38 17.16 -15.59
CA SER A 168 -12.14 17.15 -16.85
C SER A 168 -11.29 17.35 -18.11
N ASP A 169 -10.13 17.99 -17.98
CA ASP A 169 -9.23 18.29 -19.12
C ASP A 169 -8.20 17.17 -19.33
N SER A 170 -8.13 16.20 -18.41
CA SER A 170 -7.19 15.10 -18.50
C SER A 170 -7.57 14.14 -19.62
N LYS A 171 -6.58 13.81 -20.45
CA LYS A 171 -6.68 12.79 -21.52
C LYS A 171 -6.00 11.48 -21.14
N LEU A 172 -5.55 11.36 -19.88
CA LEU A 172 -4.93 10.14 -19.40
C LEU A 172 -5.99 9.06 -19.23
N ASP A 173 -5.74 7.89 -19.81
CA ASP A 173 -6.53 6.69 -19.62
C ASP A 173 -5.96 5.86 -18.45
N PRO A 174 -6.67 5.79 -17.30
CA PRO A 174 -6.23 5.01 -16.14
C PRO A 174 -6.09 3.52 -16.44
N GLU A 175 -7.00 2.93 -17.24
CA GLU A 175 -7.00 1.50 -17.52
C GLU A 175 -5.76 1.12 -18.33
N SER A 176 -5.50 1.85 -19.41
CA SER A 176 -4.28 1.68 -20.20
C SER A 176 -3.01 1.86 -19.37
N ALA A 177 -2.98 2.83 -18.44
CA ALA A 177 -1.83 3.05 -17.57
C ALA A 177 -1.61 1.90 -16.57
N ALA A 178 -2.67 1.42 -15.92
CA ALA A 178 -2.62 0.29 -15.00
C ALA A 178 -2.22 -1.01 -15.71
N LEU A 179 -2.74 -1.27 -16.91
CA LEU A 179 -2.37 -2.42 -17.74
C LEU A 179 -0.90 -2.37 -18.18
N ARG A 180 -0.37 -1.19 -18.55
CA ARG A 180 1.06 -1.03 -18.85
C ARG A 180 1.95 -1.38 -17.66
N ALA A 181 1.61 -0.90 -16.47
CA ALA A 181 2.32 -1.26 -15.24
C ALA A 181 2.22 -2.77 -14.96
N MET A 182 1.04 -3.38 -15.16
CA MET A 182 0.85 -4.82 -14.97
C MET A 182 1.77 -5.63 -15.89
N ASN A 183 1.87 -5.23 -17.15
CA ASN A 183 2.67 -5.94 -18.16
C ASN A 183 4.18 -5.92 -17.85
N MET A 184 4.69 -4.98 -17.05
CA MET A 184 6.08 -4.98 -16.58
C MET A 184 6.38 -6.10 -15.57
N SER A 185 5.36 -6.62 -14.88
CA SER A 185 5.51 -7.61 -13.80
C SER A 185 4.84 -8.96 -14.08
N ARG A 186 3.95 -9.02 -15.08
CA ARG A 186 3.10 -10.18 -15.37
C ARG A 186 3.87 -11.49 -15.58
N ASN A 187 4.99 -11.42 -16.29
CA ASN A 187 5.79 -12.61 -16.63
C ASN A 187 6.95 -12.87 -15.65
N LEU A 188 7.12 -12.02 -14.63
CA LEU A 188 8.15 -12.21 -13.62
C LEU A 188 7.67 -13.17 -12.54
N THR A 189 8.54 -14.07 -12.12
CA THR A 189 8.30 -14.95 -10.97
C THR A 189 8.23 -14.14 -9.67
N PHE A 190 7.62 -14.73 -8.64
CA PHE A 190 7.60 -14.13 -7.30
C PHE A 190 9.01 -13.79 -6.80
N ASP A 191 9.96 -14.70 -6.97
CA ASP A 191 11.33 -14.52 -6.48
C ASP A 191 12.07 -13.40 -7.23
N GLN A 192 11.83 -13.25 -8.54
CA GLN A 192 12.37 -12.12 -9.31
C GLN A 192 11.80 -10.78 -8.84
N LEU A 193 10.49 -10.70 -8.61
CA LEU A 193 9.83 -9.50 -8.09
C LEU A 193 10.35 -9.15 -6.69
N LYS A 194 10.45 -10.14 -5.80
CA LYS A 194 10.95 -9.99 -4.44
C LYS A 194 12.42 -9.56 -4.42
N ALA A 195 13.27 -10.17 -5.25
CA ALA A 195 14.69 -9.81 -5.33
C ALA A 195 14.89 -8.34 -5.76
N ALA A 196 14.12 -7.88 -6.76
CA ALA A 196 14.18 -6.49 -7.20
C ALA A 196 13.65 -5.51 -6.14
N HIS A 197 12.54 -5.87 -5.48
CA HIS A 197 11.98 -5.12 -4.35
C HIS A 197 13.00 -4.96 -3.21
N LEU A 198 13.61 -6.07 -2.78
CA LEU A 198 14.62 -6.07 -1.72
C LEU A 198 15.82 -5.19 -2.09
N LYS A 199 16.33 -5.33 -3.31
CA LYS A 199 17.47 -4.52 -3.79
C LYS A 199 17.17 -3.01 -3.73
N ASP A 200 15.98 -2.61 -4.17
CA ASP A 200 15.53 -1.22 -4.14
C ASP A 200 15.36 -0.70 -2.70
N TYR A 201 14.55 -1.41 -1.91
CA TYR A 201 14.19 -0.99 -0.56
C TYR A 201 15.40 -0.97 0.38
N GLN A 202 16.22 -2.04 0.38
CA GLN A 202 17.37 -2.15 1.26
C GLN A 202 18.47 -1.13 0.91
N GLY A 203 18.57 -0.74 -0.36
CA GLY A 203 19.46 0.34 -0.81
C GLY A 203 19.18 1.69 -0.14
N LEU A 204 17.96 1.90 0.37
CA LEU A 204 17.57 3.05 1.19
C LEU A 204 17.58 2.72 2.68
N PHE A 205 16.93 1.62 3.07
CA PHE A 205 16.69 1.31 4.47
C PHE A 205 17.98 0.97 5.23
N HIS A 206 18.95 0.26 4.64
CA HIS A 206 20.18 -0.14 5.34
C HIS A 206 21.23 0.98 5.47
N ARG A 207 20.96 2.19 4.95
CA ARG A 207 21.87 3.34 5.08
C ARG A 207 22.06 3.84 6.52
N VAL A 208 21.11 3.56 7.41
CA VAL A 208 21.15 3.99 8.81
C VAL A 208 20.79 2.83 9.73
N SER A 209 21.62 2.62 10.74
CA SER A 209 21.35 1.74 11.87
C SER A 209 21.35 2.56 13.15
N LEU A 210 20.43 2.25 14.06
CA LEU A 210 20.38 2.80 15.40
C LEU A 210 20.42 1.61 16.37
N ARG A 211 21.33 1.67 17.34
CA ARG A 211 21.49 0.67 18.40
C ARG A 211 21.55 1.40 19.73
N LEU A 212 20.51 1.23 20.53
CA LEU A 212 20.34 1.80 21.87
C LEU A 212 20.33 0.68 22.92
N SER A 213 19.81 -0.48 22.56
CA SER A 213 19.91 -1.69 23.36
C SER A 213 21.38 -2.11 23.46
N GLN A 214 21.87 -2.28 24.68
CA GLN A 214 23.20 -2.86 24.89
C GLN A 214 23.18 -4.30 24.41
N ALA A 215 24.00 -4.60 23.40
CA ALA A 215 24.33 -5.96 23.03
C ALA A 215 25.12 -6.63 24.18
N ALA A 216 24.40 -7.14 25.18
CA ALA A 216 24.90 -8.12 26.12
C ALA A 216 23.88 -9.26 26.18
N ALA A 217 24.24 -10.41 25.59
CA ALA A 217 23.56 -11.71 25.65
C ALA A 217 22.33 -11.99 24.75
N ILE A 218 22.25 -11.43 23.53
CA ILE A 218 21.44 -12.02 22.44
C ILE A 218 22.31 -12.31 21.20
N GLU A 219 23.61 -12.55 21.40
CA GLU A 219 24.35 -13.37 20.44
C GLU A 219 23.92 -14.83 20.66
N LYS A 220 23.24 -15.43 19.67
CA LYS A 220 22.77 -16.83 19.64
C LYS A 220 21.60 -17.20 20.57
N ILE A 221 20.54 -16.39 20.62
CA ILE A 221 19.23 -17.05 20.71
C ILE A 221 18.91 -17.57 19.32
N ASN A 222 19.36 -18.79 19.02
CA ASN A 222 18.57 -19.67 18.18
C ASN A 222 17.13 -19.51 18.64
N MET A 223 16.23 -18.99 17.81
CA MET A 223 14.79 -18.77 18.12
C MET A 223 14.03 -20.08 18.43
N LYS A 224 14.72 -21.14 18.89
CA LYS A 224 14.19 -22.43 19.30
C LYS A 224 14.22 -22.68 20.81
N GLU A 225 14.95 -21.91 21.63
CA GLU A 225 15.20 -22.33 23.05
C GLU A 225 15.19 -21.23 24.12
N VAL A 226 14.37 -20.18 24.00
CA VAL A 226 14.05 -19.36 25.19
C VAL A 226 12.53 -19.28 25.32
N GLY A 227 12.00 -19.96 26.34
CA GLY A 227 10.60 -19.93 26.75
C GLY A 227 10.15 -18.61 27.38
N GLU A 228 10.73 -17.47 26.96
CA GLU A 228 10.15 -16.16 27.18
C GLU A 228 9.18 -15.92 26.01
N ALA A 229 7.89 -15.81 26.31
CA ALA A 229 6.89 -15.46 25.29
C ALA A 229 7.35 -14.18 24.58
N ILE A 230 7.67 -14.27 23.28
CA ILE A 230 8.02 -13.12 22.45
C ILE A 230 6.84 -12.14 22.53
N LYS A 231 7.01 -11.05 23.28
CA LYS A 231 5.98 -10.01 23.40
C LYS A 231 5.62 -9.50 22.00
N THR A 232 4.33 -9.45 21.70
CA THR A 232 3.82 -8.77 20.52
C THR A 232 4.18 -7.29 20.56
N THR A 233 4.25 -6.62 19.41
CA THR A 233 4.49 -5.16 19.37
C THR A 233 3.46 -4.39 20.20
N ALA A 234 2.21 -4.85 20.27
CA ALA A 234 1.17 -4.24 21.09
C ALA A 234 1.47 -4.36 22.60
N GLU A 235 1.89 -5.53 23.07
CA GLU A 235 2.31 -5.73 24.46
C GLU A 235 3.54 -4.90 24.82
N ARG A 236 4.50 -4.77 23.89
CA ARG A 236 5.68 -3.90 24.07
C ARG A 236 5.28 -2.44 24.23
N VAL A 237 4.37 -1.94 23.38
CA VAL A 237 3.85 -0.56 23.50
C VAL A 237 3.11 -0.34 24.82
N ASN A 238 2.26 -1.28 25.23
CA ASN A 238 1.52 -1.19 26.50
C ASN A 238 2.45 -1.26 27.73
N GLY A 239 3.53 -2.04 27.65
CA GLY A 239 4.52 -2.22 28.72
C GLY A 239 5.57 -1.12 28.81
N PHE A 240 5.73 -0.29 27.78
CA PHE A 240 6.87 0.62 27.65
C PHE A 240 7.04 1.60 28.82
N ARG A 241 5.94 2.07 29.41
CA ARG A 241 5.99 2.96 30.59
C ARG A 241 6.68 2.32 31.81
N SER A 242 6.70 0.99 31.85
CA SER A 242 7.24 0.21 32.96
C SER A 242 8.63 -0.36 32.65
N ASP A 243 8.84 -0.90 31.45
CA ASP A 243 10.09 -1.58 31.09
C ASP A 243 11.09 -0.73 30.29
N GLU A 244 10.66 0.43 29.77
CA GLU A 244 11.47 1.36 28.97
C GLU A 244 12.29 0.64 27.88
N ASP A 245 11.68 -0.33 27.19
CA ASP A 245 12.33 -1.17 26.17
C ASP A 245 13.04 -0.34 25.08
N SER A 246 14.35 -0.16 25.24
CA SER A 246 15.20 0.59 24.30
C SER A 246 15.14 0.06 22.86
N SER A 247 14.89 -1.24 22.67
CA SER A 247 14.75 -1.83 21.34
C SER A 247 13.41 -1.45 20.67
N LEU A 248 12.40 -1.01 21.43
CA LEU A 248 11.15 -0.46 20.89
C LEU A 248 11.39 0.96 20.35
N VAL A 249 12.27 1.73 20.98
CA VAL A 249 12.71 3.04 20.49
C VAL A 249 13.48 2.90 19.17
N GLU A 250 14.39 1.92 19.08
CA GLU A 250 15.04 1.56 17.81
C GLU A 250 14.02 1.20 16.72
N LEU A 251 13.03 0.37 17.06
CA LEU A 251 11.97 -0.04 16.15
C LEU A 251 11.15 1.16 15.66
N LEU A 252 10.73 2.06 16.56
CA LEU A 252 9.95 3.24 16.21
C LEU A 252 10.74 4.22 15.31
N PHE A 253 12.03 4.42 15.60
CA PHE A 253 12.92 5.21 14.75
C PHE A 253 12.99 4.63 13.33
N GLN A 254 13.22 3.31 13.22
CA GLN A 254 13.26 2.65 11.92
C GLN A 254 11.90 2.61 11.23
N TYR A 255 10.81 2.55 12.00
CA TYR A 255 9.46 2.61 11.44
C TYR A 255 9.17 3.94 10.76
N GLY A 256 9.64 5.06 11.31
CA GLY A 256 9.56 6.37 10.64
C GLY A 256 10.29 6.39 9.29
N ARG A 257 11.49 5.79 9.22
CA ARG A 257 12.24 5.65 7.95
C ARG A 257 11.52 4.73 6.96
N TYR A 258 11.01 3.58 7.41
CA TYR A 258 10.20 2.66 6.60
C TYR A 258 8.98 3.36 6.00
N LEU A 259 8.22 4.11 6.81
CA LEU A 259 7.02 4.81 6.37
C LEU A 259 7.37 5.82 5.27
N LEU A 260 8.40 6.65 5.49
CA LEU A 260 8.82 7.65 4.50
C LEU A 260 9.29 7.01 3.18
N ILE A 261 10.09 5.93 3.22
CA ILE A 261 10.46 5.17 2.02
C ILE A 261 9.21 4.64 1.31
N SER A 262 8.20 4.21 2.06
CA SER A 262 6.99 3.58 1.51
C SER A 262 5.97 4.57 0.96
N CYS A 263 5.98 5.84 1.39
CA CYS A 263 4.98 6.84 0.98
C CYS A 263 5.55 8.06 0.24
N SER A 264 6.86 8.18 0.08
CA SER A 264 7.49 9.30 -0.64
C SER A 264 8.72 8.84 -1.42
N ARG A 265 8.52 8.58 -2.71
CA ARG A 265 9.58 8.16 -3.64
C ARG A 265 9.64 9.14 -4.83
N PRO A 266 10.79 9.28 -5.50
CA PRO A 266 10.88 10.08 -6.73
C PRO A 266 9.74 9.77 -7.70
N GLY A 267 9.10 10.82 -8.22
CA GLY A 267 7.94 10.72 -9.12
C GLY A 267 6.59 10.45 -8.45
N THR A 268 6.50 10.27 -7.12
CA THR A 268 5.22 10.17 -6.41
C THR A 268 4.67 11.54 -6.00
N GLN A 269 3.45 11.56 -5.49
CA GLN A 269 2.95 12.72 -4.74
C GLN A 269 3.57 12.76 -3.34
N ILE A 270 3.37 13.88 -2.65
CA ILE A 270 3.81 14.06 -1.27
C ILE A 270 3.11 13.10 -0.30
N SER A 271 3.82 12.70 0.76
CA SER A 271 3.23 12.07 1.95
C SER A 271 2.24 13.04 2.62
N ASN A 272 0.96 12.69 2.61
CA ASN A 272 -0.11 13.50 3.21
C ASN A 272 -0.24 13.23 4.73
N LEU A 273 -1.34 13.65 5.37
CA LEU A 273 -1.57 13.45 6.81
C LEU A 273 -1.55 11.96 7.26
N GLN A 274 -1.82 11.03 6.34
CA GLN A 274 -1.80 9.59 6.60
C GLN A 274 -0.79 8.88 5.69
N GLY A 275 0.20 9.60 5.16
CA GLY A 275 1.13 9.08 4.15
C GLY A 275 0.43 8.82 2.81
N ILE A 276 0.02 7.56 2.61
CA ILE A 276 -0.78 7.08 1.48
C ILE A 276 -1.88 6.09 1.94
N TRP A 277 -2.06 5.90 3.25
CA TRP A 277 -2.93 4.85 3.79
C TRP A 277 -4.19 5.47 4.38
N ASN A 278 -5.29 5.39 3.63
CA ASN A 278 -6.61 5.87 4.04
C ASN A 278 -7.69 4.88 3.60
N GLN A 279 -8.62 4.56 4.49
CA GLN A 279 -9.79 3.71 4.20
C GLN A 279 -11.11 4.49 4.16
N ASP A 280 -11.12 5.75 4.57
CA ASP A 280 -12.32 6.55 4.78
C ASP A 280 -12.60 7.43 3.56
N LEU A 281 -13.86 7.51 3.14
CA LEU A 281 -14.29 8.45 2.09
C LEU A 281 -14.20 9.91 2.56
N VAL A 282 -14.28 10.11 3.87
CA VAL A 282 -14.23 11.39 4.57
C VAL A 282 -13.25 11.24 5.75
N PRO A 283 -11.94 11.21 5.50
CA PRO A 283 -10.94 11.11 6.55
C PRO A 283 -10.85 12.42 7.35
N GLY A 284 -10.31 12.34 8.57
CA GLY A 284 -10.00 13.52 9.37
C GLY A 284 -9.13 14.52 8.60
N TRP A 285 -9.55 15.78 8.58
CA TRP A 285 -8.88 16.88 7.86
C TRP A 285 -8.58 16.55 6.38
N ASP A 286 -9.50 15.85 5.72
CA ASP A 286 -9.45 15.49 4.29
C ASP A 286 -8.24 14.63 3.89
N CYS A 287 -7.44 14.21 4.87
CA CYS A 287 -6.13 13.62 4.65
C CYS A 287 -5.28 14.52 3.69
N ALA A 288 -5.46 15.84 3.82
CA ALA A 288 -4.84 16.86 2.97
C ALA A 288 -3.41 17.19 3.43
N PRO A 289 -2.57 17.81 2.58
CA PRO A 289 -1.28 18.34 3.02
C PRO A 289 -1.46 19.64 3.83
N HIS A 290 -1.25 19.57 5.14
CA HIS A 290 -1.35 20.72 6.04
C HIS A 290 0.01 21.45 6.17
N LEU A 291 0.06 22.70 5.69
CA LEU A 291 1.30 23.46 5.45
C LEU A 291 1.77 24.32 6.64
N ASN A 292 1.20 24.16 7.82
CA ASN A 292 1.55 24.95 9.00
C ASN A 292 2.30 24.17 10.09
N ILE A 293 2.49 22.84 9.90
CA ILE A 293 3.41 22.00 10.68
C ILE A 293 3.49 20.58 10.12
N ASN A 294 2.35 19.99 9.74
CA ASN A 294 2.25 18.55 9.48
C ASN A 294 3.05 18.12 8.26
N LEU A 295 2.90 18.83 7.13
CA LEU A 295 3.67 18.50 5.94
C LEU A 295 5.16 18.69 6.18
N GLN A 296 5.58 19.74 6.90
CA GLN A 296 6.98 19.93 7.24
C GLN A 296 7.52 18.77 8.10
N MET A 297 6.75 18.36 9.11
CA MET A 297 7.10 17.26 10.01
C MET A 297 7.27 15.93 9.28
N ASN A 298 6.41 15.64 8.29
CA ASN A 298 6.53 14.43 7.45
C ASN A 298 7.93 14.32 6.80
N TYR A 299 8.58 15.43 6.48
CA TYR A 299 9.86 15.47 5.77
C TYR A 299 11.06 15.85 6.65
N TRP A 300 10.89 16.14 7.94
CA TRP A 300 12.02 16.31 8.87
C TRP A 300 13.03 15.14 8.85
N PRO A 301 12.64 13.87 8.73
CA PRO A 301 13.61 12.78 8.72
C PRO A 301 14.36 12.61 7.40
N THR A 302 13.98 13.23 6.28
CA THR A 302 14.58 12.92 4.95
C THR A 302 16.10 13.06 4.95
N LEU A 303 16.61 14.23 5.27
CA LEU A 303 18.05 14.51 5.25
C LEU A 303 18.79 13.87 6.43
N PRO A 304 18.42 14.10 7.71
CA PRO A 304 19.17 13.53 8.84
C PRO A 304 19.11 12.00 8.90
N CYS A 305 18.11 11.35 8.31
CA CYS A 305 18.01 9.88 8.27
C CYS A 305 18.45 9.26 6.92
N ASN A 306 19.20 10.02 6.11
CA ASN A 306 19.86 9.57 4.87
C ASN A 306 18.90 9.01 3.80
N LEU A 307 17.80 9.73 3.58
CA LEU A 307 16.73 9.47 2.61
C LEU A 307 16.48 10.70 1.73
N THR A 308 17.55 11.31 1.21
CA THR A 308 17.48 12.55 0.43
C THR A 308 16.55 12.45 -0.76
N GLU A 309 16.53 11.31 -1.45
CA GLU A 309 15.67 11.06 -2.61
C GLU A 309 14.17 11.09 -2.25
N CYS A 310 13.81 10.75 -1.00
CA CYS A 310 12.44 10.85 -0.51
C CYS A 310 11.97 12.30 -0.32
N GLN A 311 12.82 13.30 -0.48
CA GLN A 311 12.42 14.71 -0.42
C GLN A 311 11.89 15.23 -1.77
N GLU A 312 12.19 14.54 -2.88
CA GLU A 312 11.86 15.01 -4.24
C GLU A 312 10.37 15.34 -4.43
N PRO A 313 9.40 14.51 -3.96
CA PRO A 313 7.97 14.85 -4.06
C PRO A 313 7.60 16.18 -3.39
N LEU A 314 8.27 16.53 -2.28
CA LEU A 314 8.03 17.81 -1.60
C LEU A 314 8.50 18.99 -2.45
N LEU A 315 9.64 18.86 -3.12
CA LEU A 315 10.20 19.91 -3.98
C LEU A 315 9.30 20.15 -5.19
N ASP A 316 8.82 19.07 -5.84
CA ASP A 316 7.88 19.14 -6.96
C ASP A 316 6.55 19.81 -6.54
N PHE A 317 6.08 19.47 -5.34
CA PHE A 317 4.88 20.08 -4.77
C PHE A 317 5.06 21.58 -4.50
N ILE A 318 6.20 21.99 -3.92
CA ILE A 318 6.52 23.41 -3.70
C ILE A 318 6.61 24.17 -5.03
N ALA A 319 7.25 23.58 -6.05
CA ALA A 319 7.32 24.17 -7.38
C ALA A 319 5.93 24.39 -7.99
N SER A 320 5.04 23.40 -7.84
CA SER A 320 3.64 23.51 -8.27
C SER A 320 2.86 24.59 -7.51
N LEU A 321 3.10 24.71 -6.19
CA LEU A 321 2.52 25.77 -5.37
C LEU A 321 3.03 27.15 -5.78
N ALA A 322 4.27 27.32 -6.20
CA ALA A 322 4.79 28.61 -6.66
C ALA A 322 4.04 29.13 -7.89
N VAL A 323 3.68 28.24 -8.83
CA VAL A 323 2.88 28.58 -10.02
C VAL A 323 1.49 29.08 -9.62
N ASN A 324 0.76 28.30 -8.82
CA ASN A 324 -0.59 28.67 -8.39
C ASN A 324 -0.59 29.87 -7.42
N GLY A 325 0.38 29.91 -6.50
CA GLY A 325 0.57 30.95 -5.50
C GLY A 325 0.88 32.31 -6.11
N THR A 326 1.49 32.38 -7.30
CA THR A 326 1.66 33.64 -8.04
C THR A 326 0.31 34.31 -8.34
N LYS A 327 -0.72 33.53 -8.69
CA LYS A 327 -2.07 34.06 -8.93
C LYS A 327 -2.71 34.54 -7.63
N THR A 328 -2.63 33.73 -6.57
CA THR A 328 -3.13 34.10 -5.24
C THR A 328 -2.46 35.37 -4.72
N ALA A 329 -1.13 35.47 -4.81
CA ALA A 329 -0.37 36.63 -4.39
C ALA A 329 -0.86 37.89 -5.13
N LYS A 330 -0.98 37.86 -6.47
CA LYS A 330 -1.46 39.02 -7.25
C LYS A 330 -2.84 39.51 -6.80
N VAL A 331 -3.78 38.60 -6.59
CA VAL A 331 -5.17 38.93 -6.19
C VAL A 331 -5.23 39.42 -4.74
N SER A 332 -4.53 38.73 -3.83
CA SER A 332 -4.58 39.07 -2.40
C SER A 332 -3.74 40.29 -2.05
N SER A 333 -2.60 40.52 -2.70
CA SER A 333 -1.73 41.68 -2.41
C SER A 333 -2.26 43.00 -2.95
N THR A 334 -3.12 42.98 -3.98
CA THR A 334 -3.82 44.19 -4.43
C THR A 334 -4.95 44.61 -3.48
N ALA A 335 -5.51 43.68 -2.70
CA ALA A 335 -6.54 43.97 -1.72
C ALA A 335 -6.04 44.66 -0.44
N PHE A 336 -4.71 44.72 -0.22
CA PHE A 336 -4.09 45.35 0.96
C PHE A 336 -3.40 46.70 0.66
N ASN A 337 -3.51 47.21 -0.57
CA ASN A 337 -3.17 48.61 -0.86
C ASN A 337 -4.42 49.46 -0.61
N ILE A 338 -4.63 49.87 0.64
CA ILE A 338 -5.53 50.96 1.05
C ILE A 338 -4.68 52.16 1.40
#